data_AF-A0A960R0L9-F1
#
_entry.id   AF-A0A960R0L9-F1
#
_cell.length_a   1.000
_cell.length_b   1.000
_cell.length_c   1.000
_cell.angle_alpha   90.00
_cell.angle_beta   90.00
_cell.angle_gamma   90.00
#
_symmetry.space_group_name_H-M   'P 1'
#
loop_
_entity.id
_entity.type
_entity.pdbx_description
1 polymer ?
#
loop_
_entity_poly.entity_id
_entity_poly.type
_entity_poly.pdbx_seq_one_letter_code
_entity_poly.pdbx_strand_id
1 'polypeptide(L)'
;MFARIRYIIIFLIITPLFAEEDVSLLFRDLALVHTINQEIKDTLPFHYNYTLMGGYFNMPSARMNQAGMVALGFSYVPPYRNYGANIQALERLEFGINYRVYSGIPDPDIGKAGFGDFSDRGANIKFGVLRKEDGFPHFPEIAVGLEDFYGSKRFHAFYVVATKEFIDYNLEITLGWGKGRIRGFFGGIGWTPFRKTNIPGINRLTVLAEWDAIDYKQSYWEHPKGKTYKSRINVGLSTTFFDMLQLSVSSLRGEDIAASASFNYNLGESKGLFPKVHNPPLYKAPLDTEPLGYLRSERELAQELAFAFSEQGLNLYRIYLSGDTLWIKMINILYREEKDLKERIESILRALTPSNIAQVTVVIEADGVPTHEYRFRTIDLKRFRKREIGDFEFQTLAPMREPTPPPNPYEG
;
A
#
# COMPACT_ATOMS: atom_id res chain seq x y z
N MET A 1 -29.62 -4.14 18.25
CA MET A 1 -28.21 -4.27 18.69
C MET A 1 -27.33 -3.35 17.84
N PHE A 2 -27.67 -2.06 17.89
CA PHE A 2 -27.04 -0.95 17.18
C PHE A 2 -26.74 0.09 18.27
N ALA A 3 -25.47 0.41 18.52
CA ALA A 3 -24.95 1.56 19.31
C ALA A 3 -23.66 1.19 20.07
N ARG A 4 -22.54 0.92 19.36
CA ARG A 4 -21.20 0.88 19.98
C ARG A 4 -20.08 1.25 19.01
N ILE A 5 -20.26 2.28 18.17
CA ILE A 5 -19.15 2.86 17.40
C ILE A 5 -19.41 4.37 17.28
N ARG A 6 -19.04 5.16 18.29
CA ARG A 6 -18.86 6.63 18.18
C ARG A 6 -18.26 7.36 19.40
N TYR A 7 -17.80 6.69 20.47
CA TYR A 7 -17.35 7.36 21.70
C TYR A 7 -15.88 7.10 22.10
N ILE A 8 -14.91 7.19 21.19
CA ILE A 8 -13.47 7.13 21.58
C ILE A 8 -12.80 8.52 21.57
N ILE A 9 -13.40 9.55 20.97
CA ILE A 9 -12.78 10.89 20.89
C ILE A 9 -13.18 11.82 22.06
N ILE A 10 -14.19 11.47 22.88
CA ILE A 10 -14.72 12.37 23.93
C ILE A 10 -14.16 12.09 25.35
N PHE A 11 -13.38 11.03 25.56
CA PHE A 11 -12.89 10.68 26.92
C PHE A 11 -11.58 11.37 27.36
N LEU A 12 -11.15 12.42 26.66
CA LEU A 12 -9.85 13.07 26.85
C LEU A 12 -9.86 14.27 27.83
N ILE A 13 -10.94 14.53 28.58
CA ILE A 13 -11.07 15.79 29.34
C ILE A 13 -11.24 15.65 30.86
N ILE A 14 -11.50 14.49 31.47
CA ILE A 14 -11.77 14.48 32.94
C ILE A 14 -11.13 13.30 33.66
N THR A 15 -10.04 13.61 34.38
CA THR A 15 -9.58 13.14 35.71
C THR A 15 -8.12 12.67 35.74
N PRO A 16 -7.23 13.39 36.46
CA PRO A 16 -5.93 12.88 36.85
C PRO A 16 -6.05 12.28 38.27
N LEU A 17 -6.20 10.97 38.43
CA LEU A 17 -5.82 10.30 39.71
C LEU A 17 -5.76 8.75 39.68
N PHE A 18 -5.55 8.06 38.55
CA PHE A 18 -5.25 6.62 38.53
C PHE A 18 -4.36 6.27 37.32
N ALA A 19 -3.07 6.65 37.38
CA ALA A 19 -2.22 6.71 36.20
C ALA A 19 -1.66 5.35 35.70
N GLU A 20 -1.64 4.28 36.50
CA GLU A 20 -1.03 3.01 36.07
C GLU A 20 -2.03 2.00 35.48
N GLU A 21 -3.21 1.83 36.09
CA GLU A 21 -4.26 0.96 35.52
C GLU A 21 -4.75 1.47 34.16
N ASP A 22 -4.94 2.79 34.03
CA ASP A 22 -5.49 3.44 32.84
C ASP A 22 -4.53 3.39 31.63
N VAL A 23 -3.22 3.49 31.89
CA VAL A 23 -2.18 3.40 30.85
C VAL A 23 -2.06 1.97 30.31
N SER A 24 -2.16 0.96 31.18
CA SER A 24 -2.13 -0.44 30.75
C SER A 24 -3.33 -0.82 29.87
N LEU A 25 -4.51 -0.27 30.19
CA LEU A 25 -5.73 -0.42 29.39
C LEU A 25 -5.60 0.28 28.04
N LEU A 26 -5.05 1.50 28.01
CA LEU A 26 -4.79 2.23 26.77
C LEU A 26 -3.89 1.44 25.81
N PHE A 27 -2.76 0.90 26.29
CA PHE A 27 -1.87 0.13 25.43
C PHE A 27 -2.50 -1.18 24.94
N ARG A 28 -3.33 -1.82 25.77
CA ARG A 28 -4.11 -2.99 25.35
C ARG A 28 -5.08 -2.65 24.24
N ASP A 29 -5.81 -1.54 24.35
CA ASP A 29 -6.76 -1.10 23.34
C ASP A 29 -6.06 -0.70 22.03
N LEU A 30 -4.93 0.00 22.13
CA LEU A 30 -4.09 0.33 20.97
C LEU A 30 -3.53 -0.92 20.29
N ALA A 31 -3.11 -1.92 21.07
CA ALA A 31 -2.67 -3.21 20.53
C ALA A 31 -3.82 -3.94 19.82
N LEU A 32 -5.03 -3.92 20.37
CA LEU A 32 -6.21 -4.49 19.71
C LEU A 32 -6.50 -3.80 18.38
N VAL A 33 -6.49 -2.47 18.35
CA VAL A 33 -6.64 -1.68 17.10
C VAL A 33 -5.54 -2.03 16.10
N HIS A 34 -4.30 -2.19 16.55
CA HIS A 34 -3.21 -2.62 15.71
C HIS A 34 -3.46 -4.01 15.10
N THR A 35 -3.89 -4.98 15.90
CA THR A 35 -4.22 -6.34 15.42
C THR A 35 -5.35 -6.33 14.40
N ILE A 36 -6.43 -5.59 14.64
CA ILE A 36 -7.54 -5.45 13.69
C ILE A 36 -7.05 -4.84 12.38
N ASN A 37 -6.19 -3.80 12.45
CA ASN A 37 -5.62 -3.20 11.25
C ASN A 37 -4.73 -4.18 10.47
N GLN A 38 -3.99 -5.06 11.15
CA GLN A 38 -3.22 -6.12 10.48
C GLN A 38 -4.13 -7.13 9.79
N GLU A 39 -5.22 -7.54 10.42
CA GLU A 39 -6.21 -8.44 9.82
C GLU A 39 -6.90 -7.81 8.59
N ILE A 40 -7.22 -6.51 8.65
CA ILE A 40 -7.77 -5.78 7.51
C ILE A 40 -6.77 -5.76 6.34
N LYS A 41 -5.49 -5.49 6.63
CA LYS A 41 -4.39 -5.48 5.65
C LYS A 41 -4.00 -6.87 5.13
N ASP A 42 -4.38 -7.94 5.83
CA ASP A 42 -4.12 -9.30 5.37
C ASP A 42 -5.06 -9.65 4.21
N THR A 43 -4.52 -9.61 3.00
CA THR A 43 -5.26 -9.86 1.76
C THR A 43 -4.58 -10.91 0.89
N LEU A 44 -5.38 -11.59 0.06
CA LEU A 44 -4.92 -12.46 -1.02
C LEU A 44 -4.29 -11.64 -2.15
N PRO A 45 -3.49 -12.28 -3.04
CA PRO A 45 -2.91 -11.60 -4.19
C PRO A 45 -3.97 -10.91 -5.06
N PHE A 46 -3.68 -9.67 -5.46
CA PHE A 46 -4.53 -8.94 -6.40
C PHE A 46 -4.26 -9.41 -7.84
N HIS A 47 -5.32 -9.56 -8.63
CA HIS A 47 -5.25 -10.02 -10.03
C HIS A 47 -5.71 -8.94 -10.99
N TYR A 48 -4.90 -8.68 -12.02
CA TYR A 48 -5.28 -7.89 -13.17
C TYR A 48 -5.78 -8.81 -14.28
N ASN A 49 -6.95 -8.49 -14.81
CA ASN A 49 -7.58 -9.16 -15.93
C ASN A 49 -6.91 -8.79 -17.27
N TYR A 50 -7.43 -9.28 -18.39
CA TYR A 50 -6.86 -9.00 -19.72
C TYR A 50 -7.05 -7.58 -20.24
N THR A 51 -7.89 -6.77 -19.58
CA THR A 51 -7.99 -5.32 -19.80
C THR A 51 -7.19 -4.53 -18.77
N LEU A 52 -6.35 -5.21 -17.99
CA LEU A 52 -5.51 -4.62 -16.96
C LEU A 52 -6.32 -3.88 -15.89
N MET A 53 -7.52 -4.38 -15.57
CA MET A 53 -8.32 -3.97 -14.42
C MET A 53 -8.36 -5.06 -13.35
N GLY A 54 -8.68 -4.72 -12.10
CA GLY A 54 -8.90 -5.72 -11.05
C GLY A 54 -10.00 -6.73 -11.42
N GLY A 55 -9.62 -8.00 -11.54
CA GLY A 55 -10.50 -9.10 -11.96
C GLY A 55 -9.76 -10.41 -12.23
N TYR A 56 -10.47 -11.39 -12.76
CA TYR A 56 -9.92 -12.72 -13.09
C TYR A 56 -9.30 -12.71 -14.49
N PHE A 57 -9.98 -13.25 -15.51
CA PHE A 57 -9.50 -13.23 -16.88
C PHE A 57 -10.24 -12.19 -17.70
N ASN A 58 -11.55 -12.38 -17.85
CA ASN A 58 -12.45 -11.42 -18.47
C ASN A 58 -13.38 -10.77 -17.44
N MET A 59 -13.72 -11.49 -16.37
CA MET A 59 -14.70 -11.02 -15.40
C MET A 59 -14.05 -10.11 -14.34
N PRO A 60 -14.68 -8.97 -14.02
CA PRO A 60 -14.17 -8.04 -13.03
C PRO A 60 -14.33 -8.59 -11.61
N SER A 61 -13.55 -8.08 -10.66
CA SER A 61 -13.73 -8.28 -9.23
C SER A 61 -13.98 -6.94 -8.54
N ALA A 62 -14.56 -7.00 -7.33
CA ALA A 62 -14.77 -5.81 -6.50
C ALA A 62 -13.51 -5.31 -5.81
N ARG A 63 -12.43 -6.12 -5.85
CA ARG A 63 -11.14 -5.77 -5.26
C ARG A 63 -10.62 -4.48 -5.86
N MET A 64 -10.10 -3.61 -4.99
CA MET A 64 -9.36 -2.41 -5.37
C MET A 64 -7.92 -2.56 -4.89
N ASN A 65 -6.96 -2.01 -5.64
CA ASN A 65 -5.56 -2.00 -5.22
C ASN A 65 -5.30 -0.80 -4.27
N GLN A 66 -4.07 -0.67 -3.78
CA GLN A 66 -3.66 0.52 -3.01
C GLN A 66 -3.63 1.77 -3.88
N ALA A 67 -4.02 2.91 -3.31
CA ALA A 67 -3.94 4.19 -4.01
C ALA A 67 -2.49 4.48 -4.45
N GLY A 68 -2.34 4.95 -5.70
CA GLY A 68 -1.03 5.18 -6.30
C GLY A 68 -0.45 3.95 -7.03
N MET A 69 -1.12 2.80 -7.01
CA MET A 69 -0.72 1.65 -7.83
C MET A 69 -0.87 1.98 -9.32
N VAL A 70 0.19 1.72 -10.09
CA VAL A 70 0.19 1.78 -11.55
C VAL A 70 0.50 0.40 -12.09
N ALA A 71 -0.18 0.00 -13.16
CA ALA A 71 0.13 -1.21 -13.90
C ALA A 71 0.32 -0.92 -15.38
N LEU A 72 1.28 -1.60 -16.00
CA LEU A 72 1.46 -1.68 -17.45
C LEU A 72 1.41 -3.14 -17.84
N GLY A 73 0.74 -3.49 -18.94
CA GLY A 73 0.59 -4.89 -19.26
C GLY A 73 0.34 -5.20 -20.73
N PHE A 74 0.61 -6.44 -21.06
CA PHE A 74 0.31 -7.06 -22.34
C PHE A 74 -0.50 -8.33 -22.11
N SER A 75 -1.51 -8.55 -22.94
CA SER A 75 -2.22 -9.84 -22.96
C SER A 75 -2.47 -10.30 -24.38
N TYR A 76 -2.27 -11.59 -24.61
CA TYR A 76 -2.70 -12.29 -25.81
C TYR A 76 -3.95 -13.10 -25.50
N VAL A 77 -5.07 -12.71 -26.11
CA VAL A 77 -6.39 -13.32 -25.94
C VAL A 77 -6.97 -13.52 -27.35
N PRO A 78 -6.69 -14.65 -28.04
CA PRO A 78 -7.02 -14.83 -29.45
C PRO A 78 -8.43 -14.31 -29.81
N PRO A 79 -8.59 -13.47 -30.85
CA PRO A 79 -7.58 -12.92 -31.77
C PRO A 79 -6.94 -11.60 -31.30
N TYR A 80 -7.14 -11.19 -30.06
CA TYR A 80 -6.74 -9.88 -29.56
C TYR A 80 -5.34 -9.89 -28.97
N ARG A 81 -4.59 -8.83 -29.29
CA ARG A 81 -3.41 -8.40 -28.54
C ARG A 81 -3.77 -7.11 -27.82
N ASN A 82 -3.80 -7.12 -26.49
CA ASN A 82 -4.08 -5.94 -25.69
C ASN A 82 -2.79 -5.41 -25.08
N TYR A 83 -2.62 -4.10 -25.16
CA TYR A 83 -1.65 -3.33 -24.40
C TYR A 83 -2.44 -2.44 -23.45
N GLY A 84 -2.15 -2.50 -22.16
CA GLY A 84 -2.90 -1.80 -21.13
C GLY A 84 -2.00 -0.92 -20.28
N ALA A 85 -2.58 0.16 -19.78
CA ALA A 85 -2.07 0.90 -18.64
C ALA A 85 -3.22 1.15 -17.66
N ASN A 86 -2.94 1.06 -16.37
CA ASN A 86 -3.92 1.22 -15.30
C ASN A 86 -3.33 2.05 -14.17
N ILE A 87 -4.18 2.83 -13.51
CA ILE A 87 -3.86 3.54 -12.30
C ILE A 87 -5.02 3.40 -11.29
N GLN A 88 -4.67 2.99 -10.08
CA GLN A 88 -5.51 3.12 -8.89
C GLN A 88 -5.36 4.56 -8.36
N ALA A 89 -6.02 5.50 -9.03
CA ALA A 89 -5.84 6.94 -8.81
C ALA A 89 -6.19 7.34 -7.37
N LEU A 90 -7.26 6.76 -6.84
CA LEU A 90 -7.70 6.94 -5.44
C LEU A 90 -8.05 5.58 -4.85
N GLU A 91 -8.17 5.55 -3.54
CA GLU A 91 -8.65 4.41 -2.75
C GLU A 91 -9.95 3.75 -3.25
N ARG A 92 -10.83 4.52 -3.92
CA ARG A 92 -12.10 4.04 -4.49
C ARG A 92 -12.18 4.14 -6.00
N LEU A 93 -11.13 4.60 -6.68
CA LEU A 93 -11.20 4.89 -8.11
C LEU A 93 -10.04 4.24 -8.85
N GLU A 94 -10.40 3.26 -9.68
CA GLU A 94 -9.48 2.60 -10.62
C GLU A 94 -9.82 3.04 -12.04
N PHE A 95 -8.79 3.38 -12.80
CA PHE A 95 -8.91 3.82 -14.19
C PHE A 95 -7.92 3.04 -15.07
N GLY A 96 -8.40 2.56 -16.20
CA GLY A 96 -7.59 1.79 -17.16
C GLY A 96 -7.76 2.30 -18.58
N ILE A 97 -6.70 2.24 -19.36
CA ILE A 97 -6.72 2.46 -20.81
C ILE A 97 -6.14 1.23 -21.51
N ASN A 98 -6.70 0.90 -22.67
CA ASN A 98 -6.27 -0.22 -23.46
C ASN A 98 -6.13 0.16 -24.93
N TYR A 99 -5.09 -0.37 -25.56
CA TYR A 99 -4.91 -0.40 -27.00
C TYR A 99 -5.00 -1.86 -27.46
N ARG A 100 -5.99 -2.16 -28.29
CA ARG A 100 -6.32 -3.51 -28.73
C ARG A 100 -6.05 -3.65 -30.22
N VAL A 101 -5.28 -4.66 -30.59
CA VAL A 101 -5.00 -5.04 -31.98
C VAL A 101 -5.76 -6.32 -32.30
N TYR A 102 -6.45 -6.33 -33.44
CA TYR A 102 -7.32 -7.42 -33.89
C TYR A 102 -6.57 -8.24 -34.94
N SER A 103 -5.95 -9.35 -34.52
CA SER A 103 -5.12 -10.15 -35.42
C SER A 103 -5.92 -10.72 -36.60
N GLY A 104 -5.46 -10.43 -37.81
CA GLY A 104 -6.05 -10.93 -39.05
C GLY A 104 -7.24 -10.12 -39.57
N ILE A 105 -7.53 -8.97 -38.97
CA ILE A 105 -8.50 -7.99 -39.50
C ILE A 105 -7.68 -6.83 -40.07
N PRO A 106 -7.56 -6.64 -41.40
CA PRO A 106 -6.80 -5.54 -41.96
C PRO A 106 -7.38 -4.18 -41.55
N ASP A 107 -6.49 -3.22 -41.31
CA ASP A 107 -6.91 -1.85 -41.07
C ASP A 107 -7.64 -1.24 -42.29
N PRO A 108 -8.75 -0.50 -42.13
CA PRO A 108 -9.50 0.08 -43.25
C PRO A 108 -8.70 1.02 -44.16
N ASP A 109 -7.73 1.74 -43.59
CA ASP A 109 -6.96 2.78 -44.28
C ASP A 109 -5.66 2.23 -44.86
N ILE A 110 -4.85 1.56 -44.04
CA ILE A 110 -3.52 1.07 -44.43
C ILE A 110 -3.48 -0.44 -44.75
N GLY A 111 -4.49 -1.20 -44.29
CA GLY A 111 -4.56 -2.65 -44.51
C GLY A 111 -4.75 -3.01 -45.99
N LYS A 112 -5.36 -2.14 -46.79
CA LYS A 112 -5.46 -2.29 -48.26
C LYS A 112 -4.10 -2.26 -48.96
N ALA A 113 -3.10 -1.61 -48.35
CA ALA A 113 -1.72 -1.60 -48.82
C ALA A 113 -0.89 -2.78 -48.28
N GLY A 114 -1.51 -3.73 -47.56
CA GLY A 114 -0.84 -4.88 -46.96
C GLY A 114 -0.18 -4.59 -45.60
N PHE A 115 -0.46 -3.44 -44.99
CA PHE A 115 0.16 -3.03 -43.73
C PHE A 115 -0.86 -2.93 -42.59
N GLY A 116 -0.60 -3.62 -41.48
CA GLY A 116 -1.27 -3.39 -40.19
C GLY A 116 -2.60 -4.13 -39.99
N ASP A 117 -2.75 -4.68 -38.78
CA ASP A 117 -4.03 -5.14 -38.24
C ASP A 117 -4.82 -3.94 -37.72
N PHE A 118 -6.15 -4.00 -37.80
CA PHE A 118 -7.07 -3.04 -37.22
C PHE A 118 -6.80 -2.90 -35.72
N SER A 119 -6.90 -1.67 -35.22
CA SER A 119 -6.65 -1.35 -33.83
C SER A 119 -7.72 -0.44 -33.24
N ASP A 120 -7.89 -0.53 -31.93
CA ASP A 120 -8.89 0.23 -31.20
C ASP A 120 -8.37 0.67 -29.83
N ARG A 121 -8.96 1.75 -29.31
CA ARG A 121 -8.64 2.33 -28.01
C ARG A 121 -9.88 2.25 -27.13
N GLY A 122 -9.72 1.78 -25.91
CA GLY A 122 -10.77 1.74 -24.91
C GLY A 122 -10.29 2.35 -23.60
N ALA A 123 -11.23 2.90 -22.83
CA ALA A 123 -11.00 3.33 -21.45
C ALA A 123 -12.04 2.70 -20.53
N ASN A 124 -11.59 2.31 -19.34
CA ASN A 124 -12.40 1.65 -18.33
C ASN A 124 -12.26 2.39 -16.99
N ILE A 125 -13.30 2.31 -16.17
CA ILE A 125 -13.34 2.94 -14.84
C ILE A 125 -14.10 2.02 -13.88
N LYS A 126 -13.58 1.85 -12.66
CA LYS A 126 -14.23 1.10 -11.59
C LYS A 126 -14.23 1.93 -10.31
N PHE A 127 -15.37 1.93 -9.63
CA PHE A 127 -15.60 2.63 -8.39
C PHE A 127 -15.91 1.64 -7.25
N GLY A 128 -15.08 1.63 -6.21
CA GLY A 128 -15.26 0.82 -5.00
C GLY A 128 -16.29 1.44 -4.06
N VAL A 129 -17.49 0.86 -4.03
CA VAL A 129 -18.63 1.32 -3.23
C VAL A 129 -18.47 0.94 -1.76
N LEU A 130 -18.13 -0.33 -1.48
CA LEU A 130 -17.89 -0.83 -0.14
C LEU A 130 -16.55 -1.55 -0.12
N ARG A 131 -15.69 -1.17 0.82
CA ARG A 131 -14.36 -1.76 0.99
C ARG A 131 -14.20 -2.37 2.38
N LYS A 132 -13.26 -3.31 2.53
CA LYS A 132 -12.95 -3.94 3.82
C LYS A 132 -12.53 -2.90 4.86
N GLU A 133 -11.83 -1.87 4.41
CA GLU A 133 -11.30 -0.76 5.20
C GLU A 133 -12.38 0.21 5.71
N ASP A 134 -13.63 0.10 5.22
CA ASP A 134 -14.75 0.96 5.64
C ASP A 134 -15.35 0.56 7.01
N GLY A 135 -14.72 -0.39 7.70
CA GLY A 135 -15.16 -0.90 9.01
C GLY A 135 -16.13 -2.08 8.93
N PHE A 136 -16.31 -2.68 7.75
CA PHE A 136 -17.18 -3.84 7.54
C PHE A 136 -16.39 -5.07 7.03
N PRO A 137 -15.35 -5.54 7.76
CA PRO A 137 -14.43 -6.56 7.26
C PRO A 137 -15.07 -7.93 6.98
N HIS A 138 -16.27 -8.19 7.52
CA HIS A 138 -17.02 -9.43 7.27
C HIS A 138 -17.96 -9.35 6.06
N PHE A 139 -18.27 -8.16 5.54
CA PHE A 139 -19.05 -8.01 4.32
C PHE A 139 -18.18 -8.25 3.07
N PRO A 140 -18.78 -8.61 1.92
CA PRO A 140 -18.06 -8.57 0.66
C PRO A 140 -17.74 -7.12 0.29
N GLU A 141 -16.60 -6.92 -0.36
CA GLU A 141 -16.32 -5.68 -1.08
C GLU A 141 -17.30 -5.54 -2.24
N ILE A 142 -17.73 -4.32 -2.55
CA ILE A 142 -18.69 -4.04 -3.62
C ILE A 142 -18.11 -2.96 -4.52
N ALA A 143 -18.14 -3.20 -5.83
CA ALA A 143 -17.74 -2.21 -6.82
C ALA A 143 -18.73 -2.12 -7.98
N VAL A 144 -18.71 -0.97 -8.65
CA VAL A 144 -19.41 -0.74 -9.91
C VAL A 144 -18.41 -0.30 -10.95
N GLY A 145 -18.56 -0.75 -12.19
CA GLY A 145 -17.61 -0.39 -13.24
C GLY A 145 -18.25 -0.22 -14.60
N LEU A 146 -17.53 0.54 -15.42
CA LEU A 146 -17.82 0.79 -16.83
C LEU A 146 -16.60 0.41 -17.65
N GLU A 147 -16.77 -0.53 -18.56
CA GLU A 147 -15.77 -0.89 -19.56
C GLU A 147 -16.06 -0.14 -20.87
N ASP A 148 -14.98 0.21 -21.57
CA ASP A 148 -14.99 0.86 -22.89
C ASP A 148 -16.00 2.02 -22.97
N PHE A 149 -15.94 2.93 -21.99
CA PHE A 149 -16.84 4.10 -21.92
C PHE A 149 -16.41 5.23 -22.88
N TYR A 150 -15.21 5.12 -23.45
CA TYR A 150 -14.59 6.07 -24.36
C TYR A 150 -13.87 5.33 -25.49
N GLY A 151 -13.90 5.87 -26.72
CA GLY A 151 -13.38 5.22 -27.91
C GLY A 151 -14.50 4.71 -28.82
N SER A 152 -14.31 3.53 -29.41
CA SER A 152 -15.30 2.92 -30.30
C SER A 152 -16.53 2.37 -29.56
N LYS A 153 -16.40 2.12 -28.24
CA LYS A 153 -17.43 1.52 -27.37
C LYS A 153 -17.89 0.12 -27.80
N ARG A 154 -17.09 -0.59 -28.59
CA ARG A 154 -17.38 -1.96 -29.04
C ARG A 154 -17.42 -2.96 -27.88
N PHE A 155 -16.61 -2.72 -26.85
CA PHE A 155 -16.52 -3.56 -25.66
C PHE A 155 -17.30 -2.97 -24.47
N HIS A 156 -18.27 -2.10 -24.73
CA HIS A 156 -18.97 -1.39 -23.66
C HIS A 156 -19.71 -2.34 -22.72
N ALA A 157 -19.42 -2.24 -21.42
CA ALA A 157 -20.11 -2.98 -20.38
C ALA A 157 -20.30 -2.11 -19.14
N PHE A 158 -21.41 -2.32 -18.45
CA PHE A 158 -21.62 -1.89 -17.08
C PHE A 158 -21.72 -3.13 -16.19
N TYR A 159 -21.15 -3.08 -15.00
CA TYR A 159 -21.29 -4.16 -14.03
C TYR A 159 -21.39 -3.65 -12.60
N VAL A 160 -22.01 -4.50 -11.77
CA VAL A 160 -21.95 -4.44 -10.31
C VAL A 160 -21.38 -5.78 -9.85
N VAL A 161 -20.42 -5.74 -8.94
CA VAL A 161 -19.68 -6.93 -8.50
C VAL A 161 -19.46 -6.90 -7.00
N ALA A 162 -19.55 -8.08 -6.39
CA ALA A 162 -19.23 -8.31 -5.00
C ALA A 162 -18.13 -9.37 -4.90
N THR A 163 -17.10 -9.11 -4.11
CA THR A 163 -15.98 -10.05 -3.89
C THR A 163 -15.73 -10.24 -2.41
N LYS A 164 -15.52 -11.49 -1.99
CA LYS A 164 -15.19 -11.84 -0.61
C LYS A 164 -13.93 -12.69 -0.55
N GLU A 165 -13.01 -12.28 0.31
CA GLU A 165 -11.85 -13.08 0.69
C GLU A 165 -12.15 -13.89 1.95
N PHE A 166 -11.83 -15.17 1.89
CA PHE A 166 -11.82 -16.12 2.99
C PHE A 166 -10.37 -16.50 3.27
N ILE A 167 -9.71 -15.66 4.06
CA ILE A 167 -8.27 -15.71 4.34
C ILE A 167 -7.85 -17.07 4.92
N ASP A 168 -8.64 -17.65 5.83
CA ASP A 168 -8.35 -18.95 6.46
C ASP A 168 -8.23 -20.10 5.45
N TYR A 169 -8.93 -19.99 4.32
CA TYR A 169 -8.95 -21.00 3.26
C TYR A 169 -8.10 -20.61 2.04
N ASN A 170 -7.45 -19.43 2.08
CA ASN A 170 -6.80 -18.79 0.94
C ASN A 170 -7.70 -18.73 -0.30
N LEU A 171 -8.97 -18.43 -0.11
CA LEU A 171 -10.01 -18.49 -1.14
C LEU A 171 -10.64 -17.12 -1.34
N GLU A 172 -10.76 -16.69 -2.60
CA GLU A 172 -11.54 -15.54 -3.00
C GLU A 172 -12.74 -16.01 -3.82
N ILE A 173 -13.91 -15.42 -3.58
CA ILE A 173 -15.13 -15.67 -4.35
C ILE A 173 -15.72 -14.35 -4.81
N THR A 174 -16.09 -14.29 -6.08
CA THR A 174 -16.72 -13.14 -6.72
C THR A 174 -18.04 -13.53 -7.36
N LEU A 175 -19.04 -12.66 -7.20
CA LEU A 175 -20.33 -12.73 -7.88
C LEU A 175 -20.70 -11.35 -8.39
N GLY A 176 -21.16 -11.26 -9.64
CA GLY A 176 -21.56 -10.00 -10.21
C GLY A 176 -22.65 -10.13 -11.26
N TRP A 177 -23.15 -8.99 -11.69
CA TRP A 177 -24.14 -8.85 -12.75
C TRP A 177 -23.73 -7.73 -13.69
N GLY A 178 -23.88 -7.96 -15.00
CA GLY A 178 -23.53 -6.99 -16.03
C GLY A 178 -24.62 -6.74 -17.07
N LYS A 179 -24.48 -5.58 -17.73
CA LYS A 179 -25.25 -5.16 -18.91
C LYS A 179 -24.30 -4.67 -20.00
N GLY A 180 -24.65 -4.90 -21.26
CA GLY A 180 -23.79 -4.61 -22.42
C GLY A 180 -23.05 -5.87 -22.86
N ARG A 181 -21.74 -5.79 -23.03
CA ARG A 181 -20.91 -6.96 -23.40
C ARG A 181 -20.95 -8.07 -22.35
N ILE A 182 -20.76 -7.72 -21.08
CA ILE A 182 -21.01 -8.61 -19.94
C ILE A 182 -22.53 -8.65 -19.74
N ARG A 183 -23.17 -9.81 -19.91
CA ARG A 183 -24.62 -9.90 -19.92
C ARG A 183 -25.13 -10.95 -18.93
N GLY A 184 -25.77 -10.46 -17.85
CA GLY A 184 -26.33 -11.31 -16.80
C GLY A 184 -25.30 -11.61 -15.70
N PHE A 185 -25.50 -12.74 -15.02
CA PHE A 185 -24.66 -13.12 -13.88
C PHE A 185 -23.32 -13.69 -14.32
N PHE A 186 -22.27 -13.26 -13.62
CA PHE A 186 -20.92 -13.80 -13.71
C PHE A 186 -20.37 -14.07 -12.32
N GLY A 187 -19.27 -14.83 -12.26
CA GLY A 187 -18.60 -15.08 -11.00
C GLY A 187 -17.21 -15.65 -11.22
N GLY A 188 -16.45 -15.69 -10.14
CA GLY A 188 -15.08 -16.20 -10.15
C GLY A 188 -14.67 -16.75 -8.79
N ILE A 189 -13.72 -17.67 -8.81
CA ILE A 189 -13.09 -18.23 -7.63
C ILE A 189 -11.57 -18.18 -7.86
N GLY A 190 -10.85 -17.69 -6.85
CA GLY A 190 -9.40 -17.71 -6.80
C GLY A 190 -8.92 -18.47 -5.57
N TRP A 191 -7.98 -19.41 -5.75
CA TRP A 191 -7.41 -20.19 -4.65
C TRP A 191 -5.88 -20.10 -4.64
N THR A 192 -5.31 -19.61 -3.54
CA THR A 192 -3.87 -19.36 -3.38
C THR A 192 -3.26 -20.32 -2.33
N PRO A 193 -3.06 -21.61 -2.65
CA PRO A 193 -2.74 -22.64 -1.66
C PRO A 193 -1.41 -22.44 -0.92
N PHE A 194 -0.42 -21.83 -1.57
CA PHE A 194 0.95 -21.79 -1.06
C PHE A 194 1.32 -20.45 -0.45
N ARG A 195 0.33 -19.63 -0.06
CA ARG A 195 0.51 -18.26 0.47
C ARG A 195 1.56 -18.12 1.57
N LYS A 196 1.69 -19.12 2.44
CA LYS A 196 2.61 -19.12 3.59
C LYS A 196 4.05 -19.51 3.25
N THR A 197 4.35 -19.88 2.00
CA THR A 197 5.70 -20.24 1.58
C THR A 197 6.57 -19.01 1.37
N ASN A 198 7.89 -19.14 1.50
CA ASN A 198 8.85 -18.05 1.26
C ASN A 198 9.41 -18.04 -0.16
N ILE A 199 8.93 -18.93 -1.04
CA ILE A 199 9.45 -19.05 -2.41
C ILE A 199 8.75 -18.00 -3.28
N PRO A 200 9.47 -17.02 -3.85
CA PRO A 200 8.87 -15.98 -4.68
C PRO A 200 8.08 -16.59 -5.85
N GLY A 201 6.86 -16.09 -6.06
CA GLY A 201 5.95 -16.55 -7.11
C GLY A 201 5.12 -17.77 -6.71
N ILE A 202 5.69 -18.77 -6.04
CA ILE A 202 4.88 -19.89 -5.51
C ILE A 202 3.95 -19.38 -4.40
N ASN A 203 4.45 -18.51 -3.54
CA ASN A 203 3.67 -17.88 -2.48
C ASN A 203 2.51 -16.99 -2.96
N ARG A 204 2.45 -16.67 -4.26
CA ARG A 204 1.36 -15.91 -4.88
C ARG A 204 0.68 -16.67 -6.01
N LEU A 205 1.01 -17.95 -6.18
CA LEU A 205 0.40 -18.80 -7.19
C LEU A 205 -1.07 -19.01 -6.85
N THR A 206 -1.93 -18.57 -7.75
CA THR A 206 -3.37 -18.62 -7.61
C THR A 206 -3.98 -19.39 -8.77
N VAL A 207 -4.80 -20.37 -8.43
CA VAL A 207 -5.65 -21.09 -9.38
C VAL A 207 -6.94 -20.29 -9.52
N LEU A 208 -7.27 -19.89 -10.74
CA LEU A 208 -8.42 -19.05 -11.03
C LEU A 208 -9.41 -19.84 -11.89
N ALA A 209 -10.69 -19.72 -11.56
CA ALA A 209 -11.80 -20.19 -12.37
C ALA A 209 -12.86 -19.08 -12.44
N GLU A 210 -13.40 -18.81 -13.62
CA GLU A 210 -14.50 -17.84 -13.79
C GLU A 210 -15.62 -18.40 -14.65
N TRP A 211 -16.84 -17.94 -14.38
CA TRP A 211 -17.99 -18.07 -15.25
C TRP A 211 -18.13 -16.80 -16.09
N ASP A 212 -17.83 -16.91 -17.38
CA ASP A 212 -17.80 -15.82 -18.34
C ASP A 212 -19.21 -15.50 -18.89
N ALA A 213 -19.67 -14.28 -18.59
CA ALA A 213 -20.95 -13.75 -19.06
C ALA A 213 -20.85 -12.92 -20.36
N ILE A 214 -19.70 -12.88 -21.03
CA ILE A 214 -19.57 -12.19 -22.32
C ILE A 214 -20.46 -12.87 -23.37
N ASP A 215 -21.21 -12.05 -24.11
CA ASP A 215 -21.97 -12.49 -25.28
C ASP A 215 -21.13 -12.38 -26.56
N TYR A 216 -20.39 -13.45 -26.88
CA TYR A 216 -19.55 -13.51 -28.08
C TYR A 216 -20.34 -13.59 -29.41
N LYS A 217 -21.65 -13.88 -29.37
CA LYS A 217 -22.47 -14.10 -30.58
C LYS A 217 -22.95 -12.81 -31.23
N GLN A 218 -23.05 -11.71 -30.47
CA GLN A 218 -23.50 -10.41 -30.98
C GLN A 218 -22.36 -9.51 -31.49
N SER A 219 -21.11 -10.00 -31.49
CA SER A 219 -19.89 -9.26 -31.84
C SER A 219 -19.48 -9.34 -33.32
N TYR A 220 -20.39 -9.09 -34.26
CA TYR A 220 -20.13 -9.27 -35.71
C TYR A 220 -18.95 -8.43 -36.23
N TRP A 221 -18.75 -7.22 -35.71
CA TRP A 221 -17.64 -6.33 -36.10
C TRP A 221 -16.27 -6.73 -35.55
N GLU A 222 -16.24 -7.46 -34.44
CA GLU A 222 -15.00 -7.86 -33.75
C GLU A 222 -14.55 -9.26 -34.18
N HIS A 223 -15.49 -10.04 -34.72
CA HIS A 223 -15.31 -11.42 -35.17
C HIS A 223 -16.04 -11.62 -36.52
N PRO A 224 -15.39 -11.30 -37.65
CA PRO A 224 -16.00 -11.40 -38.99
C PRO A 224 -16.47 -12.82 -39.35
N LYS A 225 -15.93 -13.86 -38.70
CA LYS A 225 -16.29 -15.27 -38.89
C LYS A 225 -17.33 -15.78 -37.87
N GLY A 226 -17.80 -14.92 -36.97
CA GLY A 226 -18.57 -15.32 -35.78
C GLY A 226 -17.69 -16.11 -34.80
N LYS A 227 -17.96 -15.98 -33.49
CA LYS A 227 -17.22 -16.75 -32.49
C LYS A 227 -18.19 -17.57 -31.65
N THR A 228 -18.04 -18.88 -31.72
CA THR A 228 -18.73 -19.84 -30.85
C THR A 228 -17.84 -20.17 -29.66
N TYR A 229 -18.42 -20.29 -28.47
CA TYR A 229 -17.72 -20.80 -27.30
C TYR A 229 -18.23 -22.22 -26.99
N LYS A 230 -17.35 -23.12 -26.56
CA LYS A 230 -17.74 -24.48 -26.12
C LYS A 230 -18.17 -24.50 -24.66
N SER A 231 -17.57 -23.64 -23.84
CA SER A 231 -17.86 -23.49 -22.42
C SER A 231 -17.84 -22.02 -22.01
N ARG A 232 -18.60 -21.66 -20.98
CA ARG A 232 -18.50 -20.35 -20.29
C ARG A 232 -17.47 -20.38 -19.16
N ILE A 233 -16.98 -21.56 -18.80
CA ILE A 233 -16.00 -21.70 -17.72
C ILE A 233 -14.61 -21.46 -18.31
N ASN A 234 -13.90 -20.50 -17.73
CA ASN A 234 -12.50 -20.23 -18.03
C ASN A 234 -11.66 -20.62 -16.80
N VAL A 235 -10.52 -21.26 -17.03
CA VAL A 235 -9.63 -21.74 -15.95
C VAL A 235 -8.19 -21.39 -16.25
N GLY A 236 -7.40 -21.12 -15.22
CA GLY A 236 -5.99 -20.80 -15.43
C GLY A 236 -5.22 -20.57 -14.14
N LEU A 237 -3.97 -20.17 -14.32
CA LEU A 237 -3.02 -19.91 -13.26
C LEU A 237 -2.54 -18.46 -13.36
N SER A 238 -2.41 -17.80 -12.22
CA SER A 238 -1.80 -16.48 -12.11
C SER A 238 -0.79 -16.48 -10.97
N THR A 239 0.34 -15.82 -11.17
CA THR A 239 1.36 -15.65 -10.13
C THR A 239 1.98 -14.27 -10.24
N THR A 240 2.38 -13.70 -9.10
CA THR A 240 3.07 -12.41 -9.03
C THR A 240 4.44 -12.59 -8.39
N PHE A 241 5.48 -12.18 -9.11
CA PHE A 241 6.87 -12.20 -8.66
C PHE A 241 7.28 -10.82 -8.15
N PHE A 242 7.99 -10.80 -7.01
CA PHE A 242 8.56 -9.59 -6.41
C PHE A 242 7.55 -8.45 -6.21
N ASP A 243 6.27 -8.78 -6.02
CA ASP A 243 5.16 -7.82 -5.93
C ASP A 243 4.98 -6.89 -7.14
N MET A 244 5.63 -7.22 -8.26
CA MET A 244 5.72 -6.34 -9.43
C MET A 244 5.31 -7.05 -10.72
N LEU A 245 5.88 -8.22 -11.02
CA LEU A 245 5.62 -8.91 -12.28
C LEU A 245 4.53 -9.97 -12.11
N GLN A 246 3.33 -9.70 -12.60
CA GLN A 246 2.25 -10.69 -12.66
C GLN A 246 2.23 -11.38 -14.02
N LEU A 247 2.21 -12.70 -13.99
CA LEU A 247 2.08 -13.56 -15.16
C LEU A 247 0.80 -14.40 -15.03
N SER A 248 0.07 -14.56 -16.13
CA SER A 248 -1.09 -15.47 -16.17
C SER A 248 -1.12 -16.29 -17.46
N VAL A 249 -1.63 -17.52 -17.34
CA VAL A 249 -1.95 -18.40 -18.46
C VAL A 249 -3.30 -19.03 -18.19
N SER A 250 -4.18 -19.06 -19.19
CA SER A 250 -5.52 -19.61 -19.04
C SER A 250 -6.01 -20.33 -20.30
N SER A 251 -7.00 -21.20 -20.09
CA SER A 251 -7.86 -21.72 -21.14
C SER A 251 -9.19 -20.98 -21.08
N LEU A 252 -9.51 -20.30 -22.18
CA LEU A 252 -10.74 -19.52 -22.36
C LEU A 252 -11.69 -20.25 -23.30
N ARG A 253 -12.99 -20.12 -23.04
CA ARG A 253 -14.08 -20.61 -23.89
C ARG A 253 -14.04 -22.13 -24.16
N GLY A 254 -13.22 -22.87 -23.43
CA GLY A 254 -12.97 -24.30 -23.57
C GLY A 254 -11.96 -24.72 -24.64
N GLU A 255 -11.34 -23.79 -25.38
CA GLU A 255 -10.40 -24.16 -26.44
C GLU A 255 -9.26 -23.15 -26.69
N ASP A 256 -9.46 -21.88 -26.38
CA ASP A 256 -8.44 -20.86 -26.64
C ASP A 256 -7.45 -20.79 -25.48
N ILE A 257 -6.18 -20.64 -25.80
CA ILE A 257 -5.14 -20.37 -24.80
C ILE A 257 -4.87 -18.87 -24.78
N ALA A 258 -4.90 -18.28 -23.59
CA ALA A 258 -4.57 -16.88 -23.38
C ALA A 258 -3.43 -16.75 -22.36
N ALA A 259 -2.68 -15.66 -22.48
CA ALA A 259 -1.60 -15.34 -21.56
C ALA A 259 -1.52 -13.83 -21.34
N SER A 260 -1.10 -13.42 -20.16
CA SER A 260 -0.79 -12.02 -19.87
C SER A 260 0.47 -11.87 -19.03
N ALA A 261 1.10 -10.71 -19.18
CA ALA A 261 2.18 -10.24 -18.34
C ALA A 261 1.91 -8.77 -17.98
N SER A 262 1.95 -8.44 -16.70
CA SER A 262 1.81 -7.08 -16.21
C SER A 262 2.89 -6.73 -15.19
N PHE A 263 3.35 -5.49 -15.27
CA PHE A 263 4.26 -4.86 -14.33
C PHE A 263 3.46 -3.88 -13.47
N ASN A 264 3.49 -4.07 -12.16
CA ASN A 264 2.74 -3.31 -11.17
C ASN A 264 3.71 -2.59 -10.23
N TYR A 265 3.44 -1.33 -9.91
CA TYR A 265 4.27 -0.54 -9.00
C TYR A 265 3.45 0.50 -8.25
N ASN A 266 3.59 0.55 -6.93
CA ASN A 266 2.94 1.56 -6.10
C ASN A 266 3.78 2.85 -6.09
N LEU A 267 3.33 3.87 -6.82
CA LEU A 267 3.97 5.20 -6.82
C LEU A 267 3.71 5.99 -5.53
N GLY A 268 2.59 5.72 -4.85
CA GLY A 268 2.21 6.39 -3.60
C GLY A 268 3.14 6.04 -2.44
N GLU A 269 3.44 4.75 -2.28
CA GLU A 269 4.31 4.20 -1.21
C GLU A 269 5.72 3.82 -1.72
N SER A 270 6.10 4.31 -2.91
CA SER A 270 7.36 3.97 -3.57
C SER A 270 8.58 4.36 -2.72
N LYS A 271 9.33 3.36 -2.25
CA LYS A 271 10.69 3.54 -1.67
C LYS A 271 11.80 3.64 -2.72
N GLY A 272 11.45 3.51 -4.00
CA GLY A 272 12.36 3.36 -5.12
C GLY A 272 12.47 1.91 -5.59
N LEU A 273 12.72 1.72 -6.88
CA LEU A 273 12.85 0.39 -7.50
C LEU A 273 14.13 -0.36 -7.10
N PHE A 274 15.13 0.38 -6.62
CA PHE A 274 16.44 -0.15 -6.27
C PHE A 274 16.72 0.11 -4.80
N PRO A 275 17.37 -0.84 -4.11
CA PRO A 275 17.76 -0.67 -2.73
C PRO A 275 18.67 0.55 -2.57
N LYS A 276 18.46 1.33 -1.51
CA LYS A 276 19.36 2.44 -1.16
C LYS A 276 20.67 1.87 -0.62
N VAL A 277 21.65 1.65 -1.50
CA VAL A 277 22.95 1.04 -1.18
C VAL A 277 23.78 1.87 -0.19
N HIS A 278 23.52 3.18 -0.13
CA HIS A 278 24.22 4.12 0.75
C HIS A 278 23.44 4.50 2.03
N ASN A 279 22.42 3.72 2.41
CA ASN A 279 21.68 3.98 3.65
C ASN A 279 22.51 3.49 4.86
N PRO A 280 22.93 4.37 5.78
CA PRO A 280 23.75 3.95 6.93
C PRO A 280 22.97 2.98 7.84
N PRO A 281 23.64 2.02 8.50
CA PRO A 281 23.00 1.19 9.52
C PRO A 281 22.62 2.04 10.74
N LEU A 282 21.62 1.60 11.52
CA LEU A 282 21.19 2.31 12.73
C LEU A 282 22.37 2.45 13.70
N TYR A 283 22.42 3.60 14.39
CA TYR A 283 23.46 3.87 15.36
C TYR A 283 23.41 2.84 16.50
N LYS A 284 24.57 2.24 16.82
CA LYS A 284 24.70 1.21 17.85
C LYS A 284 25.79 1.52 18.87
N ALA A 285 26.85 2.20 18.46
CA ALA A 285 28.04 2.44 19.29
C ALA A 285 28.78 3.71 18.81
N PRO A 286 29.55 4.37 19.69
CA PRO A 286 29.68 4.11 21.14
C PRO A 286 28.38 4.36 21.93
N LEU A 287 28.31 3.81 23.14
CA LEU A 287 27.22 4.07 24.08
C LEU A 287 27.79 4.88 25.24
N ASP A 288 27.29 6.10 25.40
CA ASP A 288 27.72 7.02 26.44
C ASP A 288 26.52 7.79 27.01
N THR A 289 26.09 7.38 28.20
CA THR A 289 25.05 8.08 28.97
C THR A 289 25.60 8.72 30.24
N GLU A 290 26.91 9.00 30.27
CA GLU A 290 27.56 9.71 31.36
C GLU A 290 26.83 11.04 31.61
N PRO A 291 26.49 11.36 32.88
CA PRO A 291 25.88 12.64 33.22
C PRO A 291 26.73 13.83 32.75
N LEU A 292 26.06 14.91 32.35
CA LEU A 292 26.74 16.18 32.12
C LEU A 292 27.38 16.68 33.42
N GLY A 293 28.63 17.10 33.34
CA GLY A 293 29.41 17.55 34.48
C GLY A 293 30.90 17.63 34.15
N TYR A 294 31.75 17.24 35.10
CA TYR A 294 33.21 17.30 34.93
C TYR A 294 33.75 16.28 33.91
N LEU A 295 33.12 15.10 33.81
CA LEU A 295 33.56 14.02 32.93
C LEU A 295 33.07 14.16 31.49
N ARG A 296 31.97 14.90 31.29
CA ARG A 296 31.38 15.17 29.97
C ARG A 296 30.76 16.56 29.95
N SER A 297 31.36 17.46 29.20
CA SER A 297 30.91 18.82 29.03
C SER A 297 29.76 18.93 28.02
N GLU A 298 29.01 20.02 28.10
CA GLU A 298 27.96 20.34 27.12
C GLU A 298 28.49 20.40 25.69
N ARG A 299 29.73 20.89 25.52
CA ARG A 299 30.40 20.99 24.22
C ARG A 299 30.73 19.61 23.65
N GLU A 300 31.20 18.68 24.47
CA GLU A 300 31.47 17.30 24.07
C GLU A 300 30.18 16.60 23.65
N LEU A 301 29.11 16.69 24.47
CA LEU A 301 27.80 16.15 24.11
C LEU A 301 27.30 16.72 22.77
N ALA A 302 27.41 18.03 22.58
CA ALA A 302 26.97 18.67 21.34
C ALA A 302 27.76 18.16 20.11
N GLN A 303 29.07 17.98 20.25
CA GLN A 303 29.93 17.46 19.18
C GLN A 303 29.62 15.99 18.85
N GLU A 304 29.46 15.15 19.87
CA GLU A 304 29.12 13.74 19.70
C GLU A 304 27.76 13.55 19.03
N LEU A 305 26.74 14.28 19.48
CA LEU A 305 25.42 14.25 18.86
C LEU A 305 25.48 14.77 17.43
N ALA A 306 26.16 15.90 17.18
CA ALA A 306 26.29 16.45 15.84
C ALA A 306 26.97 15.46 14.88
N PHE A 307 28.04 14.80 15.32
CA PHE A 307 28.73 13.78 14.53
C PHE A 307 27.84 12.56 14.28
N ALA A 308 27.23 11.99 15.32
CA ALA A 308 26.38 10.81 15.22
C ALA A 308 25.15 11.06 14.33
N PHE A 309 24.52 12.22 14.44
CA PHE A 309 23.42 12.61 13.57
C PHE A 309 23.89 12.78 12.12
N SER A 310 25.04 13.43 11.89
CA SER A 310 25.54 13.69 10.54
C SER A 310 25.85 12.40 9.77
N GLU A 311 26.41 11.39 10.44
CA GLU A 311 26.66 10.04 9.89
C GLU A 311 25.36 9.33 9.48
N GLN A 312 24.24 9.68 10.13
CA GLN A 312 22.92 9.20 9.77
C GLN A 312 22.22 10.11 8.75
N GLY A 313 22.84 11.17 8.23
CA GLY A 313 22.23 12.12 7.29
C GLY A 313 21.25 13.11 7.93
N LEU A 314 21.46 13.40 9.21
CA LEU A 314 20.71 14.35 10.01
C LEU A 314 21.64 15.46 10.47
N ASN A 315 21.35 16.70 10.10
CA ASN A 315 22.19 17.82 10.51
C ASN A 315 21.64 18.44 11.80
N LEU A 316 22.45 18.41 12.86
CA LEU A 316 22.18 19.17 14.08
C LEU A 316 22.48 20.64 13.80
N TYR A 317 21.43 21.48 13.76
CA TYR A 317 21.56 22.90 13.48
C TYR A 317 21.78 23.72 14.76
N ARG A 318 21.01 23.42 15.82
CA ARG A 318 21.16 24.04 17.14
C ARG A 318 20.85 23.04 18.25
N ILE A 319 21.48 23.25 19.39
CA ILE A 319 21.23 22.51 20.63
C ILE A 319 21.23 23.50 21.79
N TYR A 320 20.25 23.37 22.66
CA TYR A 320 20.11 24.18 23.87
C TYR A 320 19.88 23.26 25.05
N LEU A 321 20.53 23.56 26.17
CA LEU A 321 20.27 22.93 27.45
C LEU A 321 19.55 23.93 28.34
N SER A 322 18.39 23.55 28.86
CA SER A 322 17.63 24.35 29.82
C SER A 322 17.24 23.44 30.98
N GLY A 323 17.93 23.59 32.12
CA GLY A 323 17.80 22.68 33.25
C GLY A 323 18.17 21.24 32.86
N ASP A 324 17.21 20.32 33.01
CA ASP A 324 17.33 18.90 32.65
C ASP A 324 16.72 18.57 31.27
N THR A 325 16.40 19.59 30.47
CA THR A 325 15.77 19.44 29.16
C THR A 325 16.72 19.85 28.05
N LEU A 326 16.95 18.92 27.12
CA LEU A 326 17.72 19.17 25.91
C LEU A 326 16.77 19.52 24.77
N TRP A 327 16.99 20.64 24.10
CA TRP A 327 16.23 21.03 22.91
C TRP A 327 17.16 21.05 21.70
N ILE A 328 16.81 20.28 20.67
CA ILE A 328 17.61 20.08 19.46
C ILE A 328 16.81 20.53 18.27
N LYS A 329 17.41 21.36 17.41
CA LYS A 329 16.90 21.68 16.08
C LYS A 329 17.69 20.91 15.04
N MET A 330 16.97 20.20 14.18
CA MET A 330 17.55 19.24 13.25
C MET A 330 17.01 19.44 11.84
N ILE A 331 17.88 19.28 10.85
CA ILE A 331 17.53 19.32 9.43
C ILE A 331 17.66 17.89 8.89
N ASN A 332 16.57 17.38 8.32
CA ASN A 332 16.54 16.08 7.68
C ASN A 332 16.97 16.19 6.21
N ILE A 333 18.02 15.46 5.83
CA ILE A 333 18.61 15.52 4.48
C ILE A 333 18.25 14.29 3.64
N LEU A 334 18.10 13.12 4.28
CA LEU A 334 18.07 11.83 3.57
C LEU A 334 16.72 11.11 3.60
N TYR A 335 15.92 11.30 4.65
CA TYR A 335 14.78 10.42 4.91
C TYR A 335 13.47 11.05 4.47
N ARG A 336 12.80 10.43 3.51
CA ARG A 336 11.43 10.82 3.13
C ARG A 336 10.39 10.24 4.09
N GLU A 337 10.63 9.04 4.59
CA GLU A 337 9.72 8.34 5.48
C GLU A 337 9.96 8.78 6.93
N GLU A 338 8.88 9.22 7.56
CA GLU A 338 8.93 9.74 8.93
C GLU A 338 9.38 8.69 9.95
N LYS A 339 8.91 7.46 9.76
CA LYS A 339 9.30 6.33 10.61
C LYS A 339 10.82 6.10 10.56
N ASP A 340 11.41 6.16 9.37
CA ASP A 340 12.86 5.98 9.20
C ASP A 340 13.61 7.12 9.89
N LEU A 341 13.16 8.38 9.75
CA LEU A 341 13.73 9.54 10.43
C LEU A 341 13.71 9.36 11.96
N LYS A 342 12.53 9.04 12.50
CA LYS A 342 12.32 8.90 13.95
C LYS A 342 13.15 7.77 14.55
N GLU A 343 13.21 6.60 13.90
CA GLU A 343 14.03 5.47 14.37
C GLU A 343 15.53 5.83 14.44
N ARG A 344 16.03 6.67 13.54
CA ARG A 344 17.42 7.15 13.55
C ARG A 344 17.66 8.05 14.75
N ILE A 345 16.75 9.00 14.98
CA ILE A 345 16.79 9.91 16.12
C ILE A 345 16.79 9.10 17.43
N GLU A 346 15.84 8.19 17.58
CA GLU A 346 15.71 7.32 18.74
C GLU A 346 16.97 6.48 18.97
N SER A 347 17.57 5.92 17.90
CA SER A 347 18.76 5.09 18.02
C SER A 347 19.96 5.84 18.61
N ILE A 348 20.13 7.11 18.22
CA ILE A 348 21.20 7.99 18.69
C ILE A 348 20.91 8.47 20.11
N LEU A 349 19.71 9.01 20.36
CA LEU A 349 19.35 9.52 21.69
C LEU A 349 19.42 8.42 22.75
N ARG A 350 18.98 7.20 22.43
CA ARG A 350 19.11 6.05 23.33
C ARG A 350 20.55 5.71 23.71
N ALA A 351 21.50 5.99 22.82
CA ALA A 351 22.90 5.68 23.02
C ALA A 351 23.67 6.81 23.70
N LEU A 352 23.31 8.08 23.40
CA LEU A 352 24.12 9.24 23.76
C LEU A 352 23.47 10.21 24.75
N THR A 353 22.17 10.11 25.04
CA THR A 353 21.50 11.02 25.99
C THR A 353 22.05 10.82 27.41
N PRO A 354 22.58 11.88 28.06
CA PRO A 354 23.07 11.81 29.43
C PRO A 354 21.98 11.39 30.43
N SER A 355 22.36 10.64 31.45
CA SER A 355 21.41 10.12 32.44
C SER A 355 20.78 11.16 33.36
N ASN A 356 21.36 12.37 33.45
CA ASN A 356 20.80 13.51 34.19
C ASN A 356 19.92 14.44 33.33
N ILE A 357 19.72 14.13 32.05
CA ILE A 357 18.71 14.79 31.20
C ILE A 357 17.39 14.04 31.36
N ALA A 358 16.32 14.73 31.71
CA ALA A 358 14.99 14.14 31.87
C ALA A 358 14.28 13.97 30.53
N GLN A 359 14.43 14.95 29.63
CA GLN A 359 13.72 15.00 28.35
C GLN A 359 14.58 15.58 27.23
N VAL A 360 14.40 15.04 26.03
CA VAL A 360 14.97 15.57 24.79
C VAL A 360 13.82 15.95 23.85
N THR A 361 13.79 17.22 23.44
CA THR A 361 12.90 17.73 22.40
C THR A 361 13.69 17.85 21.10
N VAL A 362 13.22 17.22 20.04
CA VAL A 362 13.83 17.30 18.70
C VAL A 362 12.84 17.96 17.76
N VAL A 363 13.18 19.13 17.26
CA VAL A 363 12.39 19.89 16.29
C VAL A 363 12.99 19.69 14.90
N ILE A 364 12.16 19.20 13.97
CA ILE A 364 12.54 18.97 12.58
C ILE A 364 12.24 20.21 11.76
N GLU A 365 13.23 20.68 11.01
CA GLU A 365 13.12 21.77 10.06
C GLU A 365 13.18 21.25 8.62
N ALA A 366 12.33 21.82 7.76
CA ALA A 366 12.45 21.73 6.32
C ALA A 366 12.40 23.16 5.73
N ASP A 367 13.35 23.50 4.87
CA ASP A 367 13.42 24.80 4.18
C ASP A 367 13.28 26.04 5.09
N GLY A 368 13.91 25.99 6.27
CA GLY A 368 13.88 27.10 7.24
C GLY A 368 12.62 27.17 8.10
N VAL A 369 11.66 26.25 7.91
CA VAL A 369 10.40 26.20 8.65
C VAL A 369 10.37 24.96 9.56
N PRO A 370 10.17 25.11 10.88
CA PRO A 370 9.88 23.99 11.76
C PRO A 370 8.61 23.28 11.31
N THR A 371 8.70 21.99 10.99
CA THR A 371 7.57 21.20 10.49
C THR A 371 6.86 20.48 11.62
N HIS A 372 7.62 19.85 12.52
CA HIS A 372 7.10 19.09 13.65
C HIS A 372 8.17 18.88 14.71
N GLU A 373 7.76 18.35 15.87
CA GLU A 373 8.67 17.93 16.93
C GLU A 373 8.37 16.55 17.51
N TYR A 374 9.40 15.99 18.13
CA TYR A 374 9.34 14.82 18.98
C TYR A 374 9.83 15.15 20.38
N ARG A 375 9.16 14.57 21.39
CA ARG A 375 9.60 14.64 22.79
C ARG A 375 9.89 13.25 23.31
N PHE A 376 11.14 13.01 23.67
CA PHE A 376 11.61 11.75 24.20
C PHE A 376 11.92 11.92 25.68
N ARG A 377 11.31 11.10 26.53
CA ARG A 377 11.72 11.02 27.93
C ARG A 377 12.89 10.07 28.04
N THR A 378 13.95 10.48 28.73
CA THR A 378 15.16 9.65 28.90
C THR A 378 14.85 8.32 29.59
N ILE A 379 13.86 8.30 30.48
CA ILE A 379 13.38 7.06 31.12
C ILE A 379 12.85 6.06 30.09
N ASP A 380 12.11 6.50 29.08
CA ASP A 380 11.56 5.61 28.05
C ASP A 380 12.64 5.10 27.10
N LEU A 381 13.58 5.98 26.72
CA LEU A 381 14.78 5.59 25.97
C LEU A 381 15.54 4.46 26.70
N LYS A 382 15.69 4.60 28.03
CA LYS A 382 16.35 3.61 28.89
C LYS A 382 15.54 2.31 29.01
N ARG A 383 14.22 2.39 29.24
CA ARG A 383 13.33 1.22 29.30
C ARG A 383 13.39 0.42 28.02
N PHE A 384 13.31 1.10 26.87
CA PHE A 384 13.39 0.45 25.55
C PHE A 384 14.77 -0.19 25.33
N ARG A 385 15.86 0.52 25.69
CA ARG A 385 17.23 -0.04 25.62
C ARG A 385 17.39 -1.33 26.42
N LYS A 386 16.79 -1.38 27.60
CA LYS A 386 16.81 -2.55 28.49
C LYS A 386 15.81 -3.64 28.09
N ARG A 387 15.03 -3.43 27.02
CA ARG A 387 13.94 -4.32 26.57
C ARG A 387 12.83 -4.49 27.60
N GLU A 388 12.61 -3.48 28.44
CA GLU A 388 11.52 -3.42 29.41
C GLU A 388 10.18 -3.05 28.75
N ILE A 389 10.24 -2.38 27.59
CA ILE A 389 9.08 -2.05 26.75
C ILE A 389 9.33 -2.50 25.31
N GLY A 390 8.26 -2.87 24.61
CA GLY A 390 8.31 -3.31 23.21
C GLY A 390 8.33 -2.16 22.21
N ASP A 391 8.62 -2.47 20.94
CA ASP A 391 8.68 -1.49 19.84
C ASP A 391 7.38 -0.70 19.70
N PHE A 392 6.22 -1.36 19.80
CA PHE A 392 4.91 -0.69 19.65
C PHE A 392 4.65 0.33 20.76
N GLU A 393 4.91 -0.04 22.02
CA GLU A 393 4.77 0.87 23.17
C GLU A 393 5.70 2.06 23.00
N PHE A 394 6.98 1.80 22.70
CA PHE A 394 7.99 2.85 22.55
C PHE A 394 7.67 3.84 21.40
N GLN A 395 7.24 3.34 20.24
CA GLN A 395 6.86 4.18 19.11
C GLN A 395 5.65 5.08 19.41
N THR A 396 4.79 4.66 20.33
CA THR A 396 3.58 5.41 20.73
C THR A 396 3.89 6.51 21.75
N LEU A 397 4.96 6.37 22.55
CA LEU A 397 5.30 7.30 23.65
C LEU A 397 5.80 8.67 23.17
N ALA A 398 6.36 8.75 21.96
CA ALA A 398 6.83 9.99 21.35
C ALA A 398 6.10 10.26 20.02
N PRO A 399 4.81 10.64 20.04
CA PRO A 399 4.08 10.98 18.82
C PRO A 399 4.62 12.26 18.19
N MET A 400 4.36 12.45 16.90
CA MET A 400 4.61 13.70 16.21
C MET A 400 3.71 14.81 16.79
N ARG A 401 4.27 16.00 17.02
CA ARG A 401 3.54 17.16 17.57
C ARG A 401 3.88 18.44 16.81
N GLU A 402 3.06 19.47 17.01
CA GLU A 402 3.37 20.82 16.53
C GLU A 402 4.68 21.33 17.18
N PRO A 403 5.54 22.00 16.39
CA PRO A 403 6.86 22.41 16.86
C PRO A 403 6.76 23.54 17.88
N THR A 404 7.51 23.42 18.97
CA THR A 404 7.70 24.49 19.96
C THR A 404 8.81 25.45 19.56
N PRO A 405 8.70 26.74 19.92
CA PRO A 405 9.79 27.68 19.74
C PRO A 405 11.02 27.27 20.56
N PRO A 406 12.23 27.67 20.13
CA PRO A 406 13.44 27.42 20.92
C PRO A 406 13.32 28.07 22.31
N PRO A 407 13.94 27.48 23.34
CA PRO A 407 14.05 28.11 24.65
C PRO A 407 14.66 29.51 24.51
N ASN A 408 14.13 30.48 25.27
CA ASN A 408 14.65 31.84 25.25
C ASN A 408 16.09 31.84 25.81
N PRO A 409 17.12 32.26 25.05
CA PRO A 409 18.50 32.28 25.52
C PRO A 409 18.75 33.27 26.68
N TYR A 410 17.74 34.08 27.04
CA TYR A 410 17.78 35.05 28.13
C TYR A 410 16.91 34.67 29.35
N GLU A 411 16.25 33.50 29.34
CA GLU A 411 15.44 33.01 30.48
C GLU A 411 16.15 31.95 31.35
N GLY A 412 17.50 31.88 31.27
CA GLY A 412 18.33 31.02 32.11
C GLY A 412 19.54 31.75 32.66
#